data_AF-A0AAU2KJU0-F1
#
_entry.id   AF-A0AAU2KJU0-F1
#
_cell.length_a   1.000
_cell.length_b   1.000
_cell.length_c   1.000
_cell.angle_alpha   90.00
_cell.angle_beta   90.00
_cell.angle_gamma   90.00
#
_symmetry.space_group_name_H-M   'P 1'
#
loop_
_entity.id
_entity.type
_entity.pdbx_description
1 polymer ?
#
loop_
_entity_poly.entity_id
_entity_poly.type
_entity_poly.pdbx_seq_one_letter_code
_entity_poly.pdbx_strand_id
1 'polypeptide(L)'
;MLHLSSANYCWFEDPAKALCLKLVSTRSAAAPLTGLCDSSRCPQATHHLVHRSVWQTSADDGAVLLASPRGPAQEKDRLRAEHERSIQVREEIDTAAGKAG
;
A
#
# COMPACT_ATOMS: atom_id res chain seq x y z
N MET A 1 -9.15 -0.59 -16.96
CA MET A 1 -10.38 -0.05 -16.34
C MET A 1 -9.96 0.57 -15.01
N LEU A 2 -10.35 1.80 -14.68
CA LEU A 2 -9.94 2.39 -13.41
C LEU A 2 -10.82 1.90 -12.26
N HIS A 3 -10.20 1.30 -11.25
CA HIS A 3 -10.83 0.88 -10.00
C HIS A 3 -10.40 1.80 -8.86
N LEU A 4 -11.37 2.40 -8.17
CA LEU A 4 -11.12 3.34 -7.08
C LEU A 4 -11.17 2.60 -5.74
N SER A 5 -10.15 2.80 -4.90
CA SER A 5 -10.11 2.33 -3.52
C SER A 5 -9.73 3.50 -2.60
N SER A 6 -9.89 3.31 -1.28
CA SER A 6 -9.52 4.33 -0.29
C SER A 6 -8.00 4.58 -0.23
N ALA A 7 -7.19 3.55 -0.50
CA ALA A 7 -5.74 3.61 -0.36
C ALA A 7 -5.01 3.84 -1.70
N ASN A 8 -5.65 3.56 -2.83
CA ASN A 8 -5.05 3.66 -4.16
C ASN A 8 -6.10 3.67 -5.27
N TYR A 9 -5.70 4.11 -6.46
CA TYR A 9 -6.39 3.75 -7.68
C TYR A 9 -5.68 2.57 -8.33
N CYS A 10 -6.41 1.71 -9.03
CA CYS A 10 -5.87 0.55 -9.73
C CYS A 10 -6.30 0.59 -11.18
N TRP A 11 -5.33 0.61 -12.10
CA TRP A 11 -5.60 0.66 -13.54
C TRP A 11 -5.99 -0.70 -14.13
N PHE A 12 -5.59 -1.77 -13.46
CA PHE A 12 -5.85 -3.18 -13.82
C PHE A 12 -5.76 -3.44 -15.33
N GLU A 13 -4.72 -2.90 -15.97
CA GLU A 13 -4.54 -2.96 -17.43
C GLU A 13 -4.06 -4.32 -17.91
N ASP A 14 -3.30 -5.02 -17.08
CA ASP A 14 -2.69 -6.31 -17.37
C ASP A 14 -2.85 -7.24 -16.14
N PRO A 15 -3.80 -8.18 -16.16
CA PRO A 15 -4.00 -9.13 -15.06
C PRO A 15 -2.74 -9.92 -14.68
N ALA A 16 -1.82 -10.16 -15.63
CA ALA A 16 -0.57 -10.86 -15.34
C ALA A 16 0.43 -10.01 -14.53
N LYS A 17 0.23 -8.69 -14.45
CA LYS A 17 1.03 -7.77 -13.62
C LYS A 17 0.38 -7.44 -12.28
N ALA A 18 -0.91 -7.72 -12.10
CA ALA A 18 -1.63 -7.46 -10.86
C ALA A 18 -1.08 -8.30 -9.69
N LEU A 19 -0.48 -7.64 -8.69
CA LEU A 19 0.13 -8.32 -7.54
C LEU A 19 -0.91 -9.13 -6.73
N CYS A 20 -2.12 -8.58 -6.56
CA CYS A 20 -3.21 -9.26 -5.84
C CYS A 20 -3.60 -10.61 -6.45
N LEU A 21 -3.46 -10.78 -7.78
CA LEU A 21 -3.70 -12.05 -8.46
C LEU A 21 -2.51 -13.00 -8.35
N LYS A 22 -1.28 -12.47 -8.46
CA LYS A 22 -0.04 -13.24 -8.29
C LYS A 22 0.06 -13.89 -6.91
N LEU A 23 -0.32 -13.17 -5.85
CA LEU A 23 -0.27 -13.66 -4.48
C LEU A 23 -1.14 -14.91 -4.23
N VAL A 24 -2.21 -15.07 -5.01
CA VAL A 24 -3.12 -16.24 -4.95
C VAL A 24 -3.00 -17.16 -6.15
N SER A 25 -1.92 -17.03 -6.93
CA SER A 25 -1.64 -17.85 -8.12
C SER A 25 -2.78 -17.86 -9.17
N THR A 26 -3.62 -16.82 -9.19
CA THR A 26 -4.67 -16.64 -10.20
C THR A 26 -4.09 -15.87 -11.38
N ARG A 27 -4.25 -16.38 -12.60
CA ARG A 27 -3.70 -15.72 -13.81
C ARG A 27 -4.73 -14.98 -14.65
N SER A 28 -6.02 -15.18 -14.35
CA SER A 28 -7.12 -14.58 -15.11
C SER A 28 -8.23 -14.18 -14.15
N ALA A 29 -8.56 -12.90 -14.15
CA ALA A 29 -9.71 -12.33 -13.49
C ALA A 29 -10.18 -11.11 -14.29
N ALA A 30 -11.49 -10.85 -14.29
CA ALA A 30 -12.05 -9.67 -14.96
C ALA A 30 -11.90 -8.38 -14.13
N ALA A 31 -11.48 -8.49 -12.87
CA ALA A 31 -11.32 -7.37 -11.94
C ALA A 31 -10.19 -7.66 -10.92
N PRO A 32 -9.59 -6.64 -10.30
CA PRO A 32 -8.61 -6.84 -9.25
C PRO A 32 -9.25 -7.41 -7.98
N LEU A 33 -8.51 -8.24 -7.25
CA LEU A 33 -8.89 -8.67 -5.91
C LEU A 33 -8.50 -7.58 -4.90
N THR A 34 -9.32 -6.53 -4.77
CA THR A 34 -9.02 -5.34 -3.96
C THR A 34 -8.68 -5.69 -2.51
N GLY A 35 -9.34 -6.69 -1.90
CA GLY A 35 -9.04 -7.14 -0.54
C GLY A 35 -7.66 -7.79 -0.37
N LEU A 36 -6.98 -8.13 -1.46
CA LEU A 36 -5.61 -8.68 -1.47
C LEU A 36 -4.61 -7.71 -2.14
N CYS A 37 -5.04 -6.47 -2.39
CA CYS A 37 -4.18 -5.48 -3.01
C CYS A 37 -3.13 -4.99 -2.01
N ASP A 38 -1.87 -5.28 -2.30
CA ASP A 38 -0.75 -4.57 -1.71
C ASP A 38 -0.34 -3.44 -2.67
N SER A 39 -0.99 -2.29 -2.54
CA SER A 39 -0.82 -1.16 -3.45
C SER A 39 0.51 -0.43 -3.29
N SER A 40 1.24 -0.65 -2.18
CA SER A 40 2.61 -0.15 -2.03
C SER A 40 3.61 -0.86 -2.96
N ARG A 41 3.27 -2.07 -3.41
CA ARG A 41 4.15 -2.96 -4.20
C ARG A 41 3.59 -3.31 -5.58
N CYS A 42 2.32 -3.03 -5.83
CA CYS A 42 1.67 -3.34 -7.09
C CYS A 42 2.00 -2.27 -8.15
N PRO A 43 2.61 -2.64 -9.30
CA PRO A 43 2.99 -1.67 -10.34
C PRO A 43 1.80 -1.06 -11.09
N GLN A 44 0.58 -1.53 -10.83
CA GLN A 44 -0.65 -1.01 -11.43
C GLN A 44 -1.46 -0.12 -10.48
N ALA A 45 -0.94 0.11 -9.27
CA ALA A 45 -1.53 1.01 -8.31
C ALA A 45 -0.91 2.41 -8.42
N THR A 46 -1.74 3.44 -8.33
CA THR A 46 -1.27 4.82 -8.23
C THR A 46 -1.80 5.46 -6.95
N HIS A 47 -0.98 6.33 -6.37
CA HIS A 47 -1.32 7.11 -5.20
C HIS A 47 -1.54 8.58 -5.57
N HIS A 48 -2.50 9.21 -4.90
CA HIS A 48 -2.91 10.58 -5.16
C HIS A 48 -3.19 11.26 -3.82
N LEU A 49 -3.30 12.58 -3.82
CA LEU A 49 -3.46 13.37 -2.59
C LEU A 49 -4.64 12.89 -1.72
N VAL A 50 -5.73 12.41 -2.33
CA VAL A 50 -6.90 11.87 -1.62
C VAL A 50 -6.58 10.61 -0.80
N HIS A 51 -5.54 9.86 -1.15
CA HIS A 51 -5.11 8.65 -0.42
C HIS A 51 -4.18 8.97 0.76
N ARG A 52 -3.66 10.19 0.84
CA ARG A 52 -2.63 10.58 1.81
C ARG A 52 -3.02 10.25 3.25
N SER A 53 -4.27 10.53 3.63
CA SER A 53 -4.73 10.30 5.00
C SER A 53 -4.71 8.81 5.39
N VAL A 54 -5.00 7.92 4.44
CA VAL A 54 -4.94 6.47 4.69
C VAL A 54 -3.51 6.03 4.96
N TRP A 55 -2.55 6.50 4.15
CA TRP A 55 -1.13 6.18 4.35
C TRP A 55 -0.52 6.83 5.59
N GLN A 56 -1.00 8.03 5.96
CA GLN A 56 -0.68 8.65 7.24
C GLN A 56 -1.13 7.77 8.41
N THR A 57 -2.39 7.31 8.41
CA THR A 57 -2.90 6.41 9.45
C THR A 57 -2.09 5.11 9.53
N SER A 58 -1.78 4.48 8.39
CA SER A 58 -0.95 3.27 8.38
C SER A 58 0.46 3.50 8.98
N ALA A 59 1.07 4.64 8.69
CA ALA A 59 2.37 5.02 9.26
C ALA A 59 2.26 5.22 10.78
N ASP A 60 1.24 5.96 11.24
CA ASP A 60 1.01 6.24 12.66
C ASP A 60 0.73 4.95 13.46
N ASP A 61 -0.12 4.07 12.94
CA ASP A 61 -0.42 2.77 13.56
C ASP A 61 0.83 1.88 13.65
N GLY A 62 1.64 1.87 12.58
CA GLY A 62 2.93 1.16 12.57
C GLY A 62 3.89 1.65 13.66
N ALA A 63 3.97 2.98 13.86
CA ALA A 63 4.80 3.58 14.91
C ALA A 63 4.31 3.16 16.31
N VAL A 64 2.99 3.17 16.56
CA VAL A 64 2.39 2.73 17.83
C VAL A 64 2.72 1.27 18.12
N LEU A 65 2.57 0.39 17.12
CA LEU A 65 2.84 -1.04 17.28
C LEU A 65 4.34 -1.33 17.49
N LEU A 66 5.24 -0.61 16.82
CA LEU A 66 6.69 -0.75 17.01
C LEU A 66 7.16 -0.27 18.38
N ALA A 67 6.53 0.78 18.92
CA ALA A 67 6.81 1.31 20.26
C ALA A 67 6.34 0.37 21.38
N SER A 68 5.36 -0.49 21.12
CA SER A 68 4.89 -1.48 22.09
C SER A 68 6.04 -2.40 22.51
N PRO A 69 6.30 -2.62 23.82
CA PRO A 69 7.31 -3.59 24.26
C PRO A 69 6.88 -5.05 24.00
N ARG A 70 5.62 -5.28 23.62
CA ARG A 70 5.05 -6.60 23.35
C ARG A 70 5.34 -7.03 21.90
N GLY A 71 5.38 -8.33 21.68
CA GLY A 71 5.48 -8.93 20.35
C GLY A 71 6.84 -9.61 20.08
N PRO A 72 6.87 -10.70 19.30
CA PRO A 72 8.12 -11.35 18.91
C PRO A 72 9.03 -10.43 18.08
N ALA A 73 10.35 -10.55 18.26
CA ALA A 73 11.32 -9.72 17.55
C ALA A 73 11.16 -9.81 16.01
N GLN A 74 10.96 -11.03 15.48
CA GLN A 74 10.79 -11.23 14.04
C GLN A 74 9.54 -10.53 13.48
N GLU A 75 8.48 -10.42 14.30
CA GLU A 75 7.27 -9.73 13.90
C GLU A 75 7.47 -8.22 13.88
N LYS A 76 8.25 -7.69 14.82
CA LYS A 76 8.66 -6.28 14.80
C LYS A 76 9.50 -5.94 13.58
N ASP A 77 10.37 -6.84 13.13
CA ASP A 77 11.18 -6.60 11.93
C ASP A 77 10.32 -6.58 10.67
N ARG A 78 9.35 -7.50 10.55
CA ARG A 78 8.34 -7.46 9.48
C ARG A 78 7.55 -6.15 9.50
N LEU A 79 7.07 -5.76 10.68
CA LEU A 79 6.30 -4.53 10.87
C LEU A 79 7.11 -3.27 10.52
N ARG A 80 8.42 -3.26 10.81
CA ARG A 80 9.30 -2.13 10.48
C ARG A 80 9.34 -1.88 8.98
N ALA A 81 9.47 -2.95 8.18
CA ALA A 81 9.45 -2.85 6.72
C ALA A 81 8.10 -2.34 6.18
N GLU A 82 6.97 -2.71 6.80
CA GLU A 82 5.65 -2.17 6.42
C GLU A 82 5.49 -0.69 6.82
N HIS A 83 5.99 -0.31 7.99
CA HIS A 83 5.96 1.06 8.48
C HIS A 83 6.80 1.98 7.58
N GLU A 84 8.02 1.58 7.23
CA GLU A 84 8.90 2.30 6.30
C GLU A 84 8.24 2.48 4.92
N ARG A 85 7.62 1.44 4.37
CA ARG A 85 6.84 1.55 3.12
C ARG A 85 5.70 2.55 3.23
N SER A 86 4.98 2.56 4.35
CA SER A 86 3.86 3.47 4.55
C SER A 86 4.31 4.94 4.60
N ILE A 87 5.45 5.21 5.23
CA ILE A 87 6.10 6.52 5.24
C ILE A 87 6.49 6.93 3.82
N GLN A 88 7.18 6.05 3.09
CA GLN A 88 7.63 6.32 1.74
C GLN A 88 6.46 6.69 0.81
N VAL A 89 5.38 5.89 0.81
CA VAL A 89 4.20 6.19 -0.03
C VAL A 89 3.59 7.54 0.32
N ARG A 90 3.51 7.89 1.61
CA ARG A 90 3.02 9.20 2.05
C ARG A 90 3.89 10.34 1.51
N GLU A 91 5.21 10.20 1.62
CA GLU A 91 6.18 11.20 1.15
C GLU A 91 6.14 11.37 -0.38
N GLU A 92 5.98 10.27 -1.12
CA GLU A 92 5.78 10.28 -2.57
C GLU A 92 4.48 11.01 -2.96
N ILE A 93 3.39 10.79 -2.21
CA ILE A 93 2.13 11.53 -2.40
C ILE A 93 2.33 13.03 -2.15
N ASP A 94 2.99 13.40 -1.06
CA ASP A 94 3.22 14.81 -0.69
C ASP A 94 4.10 15.51 -1.74
N THR A 95 5.15 14.84 -2.19
CA THR A 95 6.04 15.29 -3.28
C THR A 95 5.26 15.49 -4.58
N ALA A 96 4.44 14.51 -4.99
CA ALA A 96 3.63 14.60 -6.21
C ALA A 96 2.55 15.70 -6.14
N ALA A 97 2.08 16.04 -4.94
CA ALA A 97 1.11 17.12 -4.72
C ALA A 97 1.74 18.52 -4.65
N GLY A 98 3.07 18.64 -4.75
CA GLY A 98 3.78 19.91 -4.59
C GLY A 98 3.77 20.44 -3.15
N LYS A 99 3.45 19.58 -2.17
CA LYS A 99 3.60 19.88 -0.74
C LYS A 99 5.01 19.44 -0.33
N ALA A 100 5.98 20.33 -0.49
CA ALA A 100 7.29 20.12 0.11
C ALA A 100 7.17 20.26 1.63
N GLY A 101 7.60 19.21 2.35
CA GLY A 101 8.00 19.15 3.78
C GLY A 101 7.26 20.04 4.77
#